data_AF-A0A3B5AVX4-F1
#
_entry.id   AF-A0A3B5AVX4-F1
#
_cell.length_a   1.000
_cell.length_b   1.000
_cell.length_c   1.000
_cell.angle_alpha   90.00
_cell.angle_beta   90.00
_cell.angle_gamma   90.00
#
_symmetry.space_group_name_H-M   'P 1'
#
loop_
_entity.id
_entity.type
_entity.pdbx_description
1 polymer ?
#
loop_
_entity_poly.entity_id
_entity_poly.type
_entity_poly.pdbx_seq_one_letter_code
_entity_poly.pdbx_strand_id
1 'polypeptide(L)'
;PINPEASVLTLPLPKHRRQSRSGKLGLPGSAGGSEVGAGKHRKTRVKQYLGIPFARPPVGPLRLAAPQDVEPWEGERDGTKQPPMCIQDPEIIVNVSRTMSLQFSPPELSEDCLYLNVYAPAQATTSDKLAVS
;
A
#
# COMPACT_ATOMS: atom_id res chain seq x y z
N PRO A 1 0.85 19.21 14.63
CA PRO A 1 2.32 19.29 14.40
C PRO A 1 2.80 18.08 13.60
N ILE A 2 3.24 18.30 12.36
CA ILE A 2 3.70 17.26 11.43
C ILE A 2 5.06 16.74 11.94
N ASN A 3 5.18 15.44 12.19
CA ASN A 3 6.43 14.80 12.61
C ASN A 3 7.42 14.83 11.44
N PRO A 4 8.62 15.42 11.58
CA PRO A 4 9.59 15.55 10.49
C PRO A 4 10.17 14.22 9.97
N GLU A 5 9.84 13.06 10.57
CA GLU A 5 10.16 11.72 10.03
C GLU A 5 9.09 11.13 9.10
N ALA A 6 7.97 11.84 8.86
CA ALA A 6 6.91 11.34 7.97
C ALA A 6 7.32 11.47 6.50
N SER A 7 7.62 10.34 5.86
CA SER A 7 7.83 10.30 4.41
C SER A 7 6.48 10.33 3.70
N VAL A 8 6.34 11.10 2.62
CA VAL A 8 5.06 11.21 1.89
C VAL A 8 5.19 10.62 0.49
N LEU A 9 4.33 9.64 0.17
CA LEU A 9 4.20 9.06 -1.17
C LEU A 9 3.08 9.77 -1.91
N THR A 10 3.41 10.40 -3.05
CA THR A 10 2.40 10.98 -3.96
C THR A 10 2.04 9.96 -5.03
N LEU A 11 0.75 9.68 -5.21
CA LEU A 11 0.31 8.69 -6.20
C LEU A 11 -0.17 9.37 -7.48
N PRO A 12 0.23 8.85 -8.66
CA PRO A 12 -0.25 9.38 -9.92
C PRO A 12 -1.74 9.07 -10.10
N LEU A 13 -2.47 9.97 -10.77
CA LEU A 13 -3.86 9.73 -11.12
C LEU A 13 -3.99 8.58 -12.14
N PRO A 14 -5.06 7.76 -12.07
CA PRO A 14 -5.28 6.67 -13.02
C PRO A 14 -5.35 7.19 -14.47
N LYS A 15 -4.60 6.56 -15.38
CA LYS A 15 -4.50 6.98 -16.79
C LYS A 15 -5.76 6.70 -17.61
N HIS A 16 -6.65 5.82 -17.14
CA HIS A 16 -7.85 5.39 -17.89
C HIS A 16 -9.07 6.29 -17.71
N ARG A 17 -8.98 7.35 -16.90
CA ARG A 17 -10.08 8.31 -16.76
C ARG A 17 -10.14 9.20 -18.00
N ARG A 18 -11.04 8.88 -18.95
CA ARG A 18 -11.51 9.86 -19.94
C ARG A 18 -11.95 11.11 -19.19
N GLN A 19 -11.40 12.27 -19.54
CA GLN A 19 -11.82 13.57 -19.03
C GLN A 19 -13.36 13.68 -19.10
N SER A 20 -14.02 13.63 -17.96
CA SER A 20 -15.41 14.09 -17.88
C SER A 20 -15.37 15.60 -18.12
N ARG A 21 -16.14 16.08 -19.10
CA ARG A 21 -16.23 17.50 -19.49
C ARG A 21 -16.82 18.42 -18.39
N SER A 22 -17.23 17.87 -17.25
CA SER A 22 -17.60 18.60 -16.05
C SER A 22 -17.16 17.81 -14.81
N GLY A 23 -16.41 18.46 -13.91
CA GLY A 23 -16.16 17.96 -12.55
C GLY A 23 -14.68 17.82 -12.21
N LYS A 24 -14.25 18.63 -11.23
CA LYS A 24 -12.93 18.69 -10.57
C LYS A 24 -11.98 17.52 -10.86
N LEU A 25 -10.77 17.85 -11.35
CA LEU A 25 -9.64 16.94 -11.32
C LEU A 25 -9.47 16.49 -9.86
N GLY A 26 -9.72 15.21 -9.57
CA GLY A 26 -9.44 14.66 -8.24
C GLY A 26 -7.98 14.94 -7.93
N LEU A 27 -7.69 15.53 -6.77
CA LEU A 27 -6.32 15.77 -6.37
C LEU A 27 -5.60 14.41 -6.27
N PRO A 28 -4.32 14.32 -6.67
CA PRO A 28 -3.53 13.12 -6.39
C PRO A 28 -3.52 12.91 -4.87
N GLY A 29 -4.05 11.78 -4.42
CA GLY A 29 -3.98 11.40 -3.01
C GLY A 29 -2.51 11.19 -2.62
N SER A 30 -2.17 11.58 -1.39
CA SER A 30 -0.89 11.25 -0.79
C SER A 30 -1.07 10.18 0.30
N ALA A 31 0.00 9.46 0.61
CA ALA A 31 0.05 8.54 1.72
C ALA A 31 1.28 8.83 2.58
N GLY A 32 1.06 9.03 3.88
CA GLY A 32 2.12 9.13 4.87
C GLY A 32 2.73 7.76 5.11
N GLY A 33 4.05 7.73 5.27
CA GLY A 33 4.84 6.55 5.55
C GLY A 33 5.79 6.79 6.72
N SER A 34 6.58 5.77 7.04
CA SER A 34 7.59 5.84 8.10
C SER A 34 8.94 5.32 7.62
N GLU A 35 10.02 5.79 8.25
CA GLU A 35 11.35 5.25 7.98
C GLU A 35 11.74 4.19 9.01
N VAL A 36 12.15 3.01 8.54
CA VAL A 36 12.53 1.87 9.38
C VAL A 36 13.93 1.37 9.06
N GLY A 37 14.60 0.78 10.05
CA GLY A 37 15.86 0.07 9.85
C GLY A 37 15.65 -1.31 9.26
N ALA A 38 16.35 -1.63 8.18
CA ALA A 38 16.30 -2.88 7.43
C ALA A 38 17.57 -3.73 7.62
N GLY A 39 17.40 -5.05 7.52
CA GLY A 39 18.47 -6.04 7.68
C GLY A 39 18.81 -6.38 9.14
N LYS A 40 19.65 -7.41 9.32
CA LYS A 40 19.99 -8.01 10.63
C LYS A 40 20.54 -7.01 11.66
N HIS A 41 21.21 -5.95 11.19
CA HIS A 41 21.79 -4.90 12.03
C HIS A 41 21.13 -3.54 11.87
N ARG A 42 20.02 -3.44 11.12
CA ARG A 42 19.25 -2.20 10.91
C ARG A 42 20.08 -0.98 10.43
N LYS A 43 21.25 -1.23 9.82
CA LYS A 43 22.15 -0.17 9.33
C LYS A 43 21.60 0.55 8.09
N THR A 44 20.82 -0.16 7.28
CA THR A 44 20.16 0.40 6.10
C THR A 44 18.81 0.98 6.52
N ARG A 45 18.51 2.23 6.17
CA ARG A 45 17.18 2.83 6.39
C ARG A 45 16.36 2.71 5.11
N VAL A 46 15.07 2.42 5.28
CA VAL A 46 14.09 2.38 4.18
C VAL A 46 12.86 3.20 4.56
N LYS A 47 12.27 3.89 3.59
CA LYS A 47 10.93 4.45 3.68
C LYS A 47 9.95 3.31 3.41
N GLN A 48 8.98 3.11 4.30
CA GLN A 48 7.89 2.17 4.12
C GLN A 48 6.55 2.91 4.04
N TYR A 49 5.71 2.47 3.11
CA TYR A 49 4.33 2.90 2.94
C TYR A 49 3.48 1.64 2.89
N LEU A 50 2.61 1.46 3.88
CA LEU A 50 1.86 0.24 4.10
C LEU A 50 0.38 0.46 3.76
N GLY A 51 -0.29 -0.54 3.20
CA GLY A 51 -1.73 -0.48 2.98
C GLY A 51 -2.16 0.55 1.94
N ILE A 52 -1.38 0.73 0.87
CA ILE A 52 -1.72 1.63 -0.24
C ILE A 52 -2.73 0.94 -1.16
N PRO A 53 -3.95 1.48 -1.33
CA PRO A 53 -4.95 0.84 -2.19
C PRO A 53 -4.52 0.95 -3.66
N PHE A 54 -4.55 -0.16 -4.39
CA PHE A 54 -4.26 -0.18 -5.82
C PHE A 54 -5.50 -0.46 -6.69
N ALA A 55 -6.61 -0.86 -6.07
CA ALA A 55 -7.89 -1.08 -6.73
C ALA A 55 -9.05 -0.82 -5.75
N ARG A 56 -10.28 -0.71 -6.27
CA ARG A 56 -11.49 -0.66 -5.43
C ARG A 56 -11.70 -2.00 -4.68
N PRO A 57 -12.27 -1.97 -3.46
CA PRO A 57 -12.60 -3.18 -2.71
C PRO A 57 -13.48 -4.14 -3.54
N PRO A 58 -13.10 -5.41 -3.73
CA PRO A 58 -13.79 -6.37 -4.58
C PRO A 58 -14.99 -7.02 -3.85
N VAL A 59 -15.81 -6.19 -3.19
CA VAL A 59 -16.94 -6.62 -2.35
C VAL A 59 -18.28 -6.33 -3.03
N GLY A 60 -19.34 -7.03 -2.60
CA GLY A 60 -20.69 -6.81 -3.10
C GLY A 60 -20.77 -7.00 -4.63
N PRO A 61 -21.27 -6.01 -5.40
CA PRO A 61 -21.35 -6.11 -6.86
C PRO A 61 -19.99 -6.23 -7.58
N LEU A 62 -18.88 -5.91 -6.91
CA LEU A 62 -17.53 -6.04 -7.46
C LEU A 62 -16.91 -7.42 -7.19
N ARG A 63 -17.59 -8.28 -6.43
CA ARG A 63 -17.11 -9.64 -6.17
C ARG A 63 -17.08 -10.43 -7.46
N LEU A 64 -15.97 -11.13 -7.70
CA LEU A 64 -15.72 -11.89 -8.95
C LEU A 64 -15.74 -11.05 -10.23
N ALA A 65 -15.65 -9.72 -10.12
CA ALA A 65 -15.43 -8.83 -11.25
C ALA A 65 -13.93 -8.52 -11.40
N ALA A 66 -13.55 -7.99 -12.56
CA ALA A 66 -12.21 -7.45 -12.74
C ALA A 66 -11.97 -6.28 -11.75
N PRO A 67 -10.75 -6.15 -11.17
CA PRO A 67 -10.41 -5.01 -10.34
C PRO A 67 -10.65 -3.68 -11.07
N GLN A 68 -11.22 -2.71 -10.35
CA GLN A 68 -11.46 -1.37 -10.87
C GLN A 68 -10.47 -0.36 -10.29
N ASP A 69 -10.20 0.70 -11.05
CA ASP A 69 -9.35 1.82 -10.62
C ASP A 69 -9.77 2.33 -9.23
N VAL A 70 -8.78 2.56 -8.36
CA VAL A 70 -9.00 3.13 -7.03
C VAL A 70 -9.70 4.49 -7.13
N GLU A 71 -10.64 4.73 -6.22
CA GLU A 71 -11.25 6.06 -6.10
C GLU A 71 -10.20 7.06 -5.55
N PRO A 72 -10.04 8.24 -6.16
CA PRO A 72 -9.18 9.28 -5.60
C PRO A 72 -9.63 9.66 -4.18
N TRP A 73 -8.67 9.94 -3.31
CA TRP A 73 -8.94 10.51 -1.99
C TRP A 73 -8.31 11.89 -1.84
N GLU A 74 -8.92 12.71 -0.99
CA GLU A 74 -8.38 14.02 -0.63
C GLU A 74 -7.47 13.90 0.61
N GLY A 75 -6.41 14.68 0.64
CA GLY A 75 -5.46 14.71 1.75
C GLY A 75 -4.51 13.51 1.81
N GLU A 76 -3.95 13.30 3.00
CA GLU A 76 -2.95 12.26 3.26
C GLU A 76 -3.59 11.07 3.98
N ARG A 77 -3.42 9.87 3.40
CA ARG A 77 -3.83 8.61 4.01
C ARG A 77 -2.75 8.11 4.97
N ASP A 78 -3.16 7.53 6.10
CA ASP A 78 -2.23 6.83 7.00
C ASP A 78 -1.73 5.54 6.34
N GLY A 79 -0.49 5.58 5.82
CA GLY A 79 0.20 4.43 5.25
C GLY A 79 1.23 3.84 6.21
N THR A 80 0.98 3.86 7.52
CA THR A 80 1.90 3.30 8.53
C THR A 80 1.44 1.97 9.11
N LYS A 81 0.29 1.44 8.66
CA LYS A 81 -0.35 0.23 9.18
C LYS A 81 -0.51 -0.84 8.10
N GLN A 82 -0.32 -2.10 8.49
CA GLN A 82 -0.58 -3.23 7.61
C GLN A 82 -2.08 -3.29 7.27
N PRO A 83 -2.45 -3.53 5.99
CA PRO A 83 -3.84 -3.71 5.60
C PRO A 83 -4.35 -5.10 6.04
N PRO A 84 -5.67 -5.34 5.98
CA PRO A 84 -6.20 -6.70 6.02
C PRO A 84 -5.57 -7.57 4.92
N MET A 85 -5.33 -8.84 5.22
CA MET A 85 -4.95 -9.81 4.19
C MET A 85 -6.20 -10.40 3.54
N CYS A 86 -6.05 -10.90 2.31
CA CYS A 86 -7.15 -11.55 1.61
C CYS A 86 -7.60 -12.82 2.34
N ILE A 87 -8.86 -13.20 2.12
CA ILE A 87 -9.42 -14.44 2.67
C ILE A 87 -8.58 -15.63 2.20
N GLN A 88 -7.98 -16.33 3.17
CA GLN A 88 -7.25 -17.57 3.01
C GLN A 88 -7.55 -18.48 4.20
N ASP A 89 -7.28 -19.78 4.06
CA ASP A 89 -7.41 -20.73 5.16
C ASP A 89 -6.36 -20.43 6.25
N PRO A 90 -6.78 -20.12 7.51
CA PRO A 90 -5.86 -19.84 8.60
C PRO A 90 -4.86 -20.97 8.88
N GLU A 91 -5.25 -22.23 8.69
CA GLU A 91 -4.35 -23.37 8.92
C GLU A 91 -3.22 -23.40 7.89
N ILE A 92 -3.54 -23.13 6.63
CA ILE A 92 -2.54 -23.01 5.55
C ILE A 92 -1.58 -21.87 5.86
N ILE A 93 -2.08 -20.71 6.28
CA ILE A 93 -1.25 -19.54 6.63
C ILE A 93 -0.24 -19.89 7.73
N VAL A 94 -0.70 -20.53 8.82
CA VAL A 94 0.15 -20.91 9.95
C VAL A 94 1.19 -21.94 9.52
N ASN A 95 0.78 -22.95 8.74
CA ASN A 95 1.69 -24.01 8.29
C ASN A 95 2.77 -23.47 7.35
N VAL A 96 2.41 -22.63 6.38
CA VAL A 96 3.37 -21.97 5.48
C VAL A 96 4.34 -21.09 6.27
N SER A 97 3.84 -20.27 7.19
CA SER A 97 4.67 -19.39 8.02
C SER A 97 5.71 -20.18 8.83
N ARG A 98 5.29 -21.30 9.44
CA ARG A 98 6.20 -22.20 10.18
C ARG A 98 7.24 -22.83 9.26
N THR A 99 6.80 -23.34 8.10
CA THR A 99 7.66 -24.04 7.14
C THR A 99 8.74 -23.12 6.58
N MET A 100 8.38 -21.87 6.29
CA MET A 100 9.29 -20.85 5.80
C MET A 100 10.10 -20.15 6.91
N SER A 101 9.94 -20.55 8.17
CA SER A 101 10.59 -19.91 9.33
C SER A 101 10.32 -18.39 9.39
N LEU A 102 9.12 -17.98 8.98
CA LEU A 102 8.70 -16.59 8.99
C LEU A 102 8.18 -16.20 10.38
N GLN A 103 8.71 -15.10 10.90
CA GLN A 103 8.09 -14.42 12.04
C GLN A 103 6.89 -13.63 11.53
N PHE A 104 5.76 -14.31 11.39
CA PHE A 104 4.54 -13.76 10.81
C PHE A 104 3.38 -13.85 11.80
N SER A 105 2.72 -12.72 12.05
CA SER A 105 1.45 -12.66 12.75
C SER A 105 0.40 -12.28 11.71
N PRO A 106 -0.58 -13.16 11.41
CA PRO A 106 -1.57 -12.88 10.39
C PRO A 106 -2.41 -11.66 10.78
N PRO A 107 -2.54 -10.64 9.90
CA PRO A 107 -3.45 -9.53 10.12
C PRO A 107 -4.92 -10.00 9.98
N GLU A 108 -5.85 -9.06 10.15
CA GLU A 108 -7.28 -9.29 9.91
C GLU A 108 -7.54 -9.83 8.49
N LEU A 109 -8.51 -10.73 8.35
CA LEU A 109 -8.96 -11.26 7.05
C LEU A 109 -10.12 -10.41 6.52
N SER A 110 -10.05 -10.00 5.25
CA SER A 110 -11.15 -9.28 4.58
C SER A 110 -11.18 -9.55 3.08
N GLU A 111 -12.35 -9.42 2.45
CA GLU A 111 -12.45 -9.30 0.99
C GLU A 111 -11.94 -7.92 0.51
N ASP A 112 -11.99 -6.89 1.35
CA ASP A 112 -11.31 -5.62 1.12
C ASP A 112 -9.81 -5.76 1.46
N CYS A 113 -9.05 -6.34 0.53
CA CYS A 113 -7.64 -6.67 0.69
C CYS A 113 -6.74 -6.21 -0.48
N LEU A 114 -7.25 -5.42 -1.43
CA LEU A 114 -6.50 -4.99 -2.61
C LEU A 114 -5.57 -3.79 -2.31
N TYR A 115 -4.59 -4.06 -1.46
CA TYR A 115 -3.59 -3.12 -0.99
C TYR A 115 -2.18 -3.62 -1.29
N LEU A 116 -1.24 -2.70 -1.42
CA LEU A 116 0.18 -3.00 -1.54
C LEU A 116 0.99 -2.26 -0.48
N ASN A 117 2.17 -2.79 -0.20
CA ASN A 117 3.19 -2.12 0.60
C ASN A 117 4.34 -1.70 -0.33
N VAL A 118 4.85 -0.49 -0.15
CA VAL A 118 6.01 0.05 -0.89
C VAL A 118 7.16 0.23 0.08
N TYR A 119 8.32 -0.32 -0.26
CA TYR A 119 9.57 -0.11 0.46
C TYR A 119 10.60 0.50 -0.49
N ALA A 120 11.13 1.66 -0.14
CA ALA A 120 12.15 2.36 -0.93
C ALA A 120 13.36 2.70 -0.04
N PRO A 121 14.59 2.79 -0.58
CA PRO A 121 15.72 3.32 0.17
C PRO A 121 15.39 4.70 0.77
N ALA A 122 15.86 5.00 1.98
CA ALA A 122 15.52 6.26 2.65
C ALA A 122 15.92 7.50 1.81
N GLN A 123 17.03 7.41 1.09
CA GLN A 123 17.52 8.46 0.19
C GLN A 123 16.78 8.56 -1.15
N ALA A 124 15.82 7.66 -1.44
CA ALA A 124 15.09 7.69 -2.70
C ALA A 124 14.21 8.94 -2.81
N THR A 125 14.21 9.52 -4.00
CA THR A 125 13.46 10.69 -4.43
C THR A 125 12.50 10.31 -5.57
N THR A 126 11.53 11.18 -5.87
CA THR A 126 10.54 10.95 -6.93
C THR A 126 11.14 10.98 -8.34
N SER A 127 12.36 11.51 -8.51
CA SER A 127 13.07 11.56 -9.78
C SER A 127 13.88 10.28 -10.06
N ASP A 128 14.11 9.46 -9.05
CA ASP A 128 14.91 8.24 -9.18
C ASP A 128 14.17 7.16 -9.97
N LYS A 129 14.91 6.43 -10.81
CA LYS A 129 14.40 5.31 -11.62
C LYS A 129 14.99 3.99 -11.13
N LEU A 130 14.74 3.69 -9.86
CA LEU A 130 15.22 2.45 -9.23
C LEU A 130 14.49 1.24 -9.80
N ALA A 131 15.19 0.10 -9.84
CA ALA A 131 14.57 -1.17 -10.20
C ALA A 131 13.53 -1.57 -9.14
N VAL A 132 12.45 -2.22 -9.58
CA VAL A 132 11.38 -2.78 -8.73
C VAL A 132 11.47 -4.30 -8.82
N SER A 133 11.52 -4.96 -7.66
CA SER A 133 11.58 -6.42 -7.50
C SER A 133 10.24 -7.02 -7.13
#